data_AF-A0A7Y2YM61-F1
#
_entry.id   AF-A0A7Y2YM61-F1
#
_cell.length_a   1.000
_cell.length_b   1.000
_cell.length_c   1.000
_cell.angle_alpha   90.00
_cell.angle_beta   90.00
_cell.angle_gamma   90.00
#
_symmetry.space_group_name_H-M   'P 1'
#
loop_
_entity.id
_entity.type
_entity.pdbx_description
1 polymer ?
#
loop_
_entity_poly.entity_id
_entity_poly.type
_entity_poly.pdbx_seq_one_letter_code
_entity_poly.pdbx_strand_id
1 'polypeptide(L)'
;TTSFCYDIIEIDKKPQTAQKQIRKRIHILFSFILVAVIILFDILFKDVSVIWELFKAAGYTYGPLLGLFAFGLFTKFQIKDKFVWILAIIAPLVSYVINDYSEVMFSGYKIGFEILIINGILMFIGLLLMRRKVNTDW
;
A
#
# COMPACT_ATOMS: atom_id res chain seq x y z
N THR A 1 -1.95 -7.05 -13.76
CA THR A 1 -2.61 -7.98 -14.71
C THR A 1 -2.65 -9.40 -14.18
N THR A 2 -1.53 -10.00 -13.77
CA THR A 2 -1.50 -11.41 -13.31
C THR A 2 -2.38 -11.65 -12.09
N SER A 3 -2.24 -10.86 -11.03
CA SER A 3 -3.10 -10.94 -9.84
C SER A 3 -4.58 -10.78 -10.21
N PHE A 4 -4.94 -9.81 -11.04
CA PHE A 4 -6.31 -9.66 -11.53
C PHE A 4 -6.84 -10.91 -12.29
N CYS A 5 -6.00 -11.54 -13.13
CA CYS A 5 -6.39 -12.76 -13.84
C CYS A 5 -6.66 -13.94 -12.90
N TYR A 6 -5.86 -14.11 -11.84
CA TYR A 6 -5.99 -15.24 -10.92
C TYR A 6 -6.98 -14.95 -9.79
N ASP A 7 -6.84 -13.80 -9.13
CA ASP A 7 -7.59 -13.47 -7.91
C ASP A 7 -9.03 -13.01 -8.21
N ILE A 8 -9.26 -12.35 -9.36
CA ILE A 8 -10.58 -11.78 -9.69
C ILE A 8 -11.28 -12.57 -10.81
N ILE A 9 -10.55 -12.92 -11.87
CA ILE A 9 -11.11 -13.64 -13.02
C ILE A 9 -11.07 -15.17 -12.81
N GLU A 10 -10.32 -15.65 -11.82
CA GLU A 10 -10.14 -17.08 -11.50
C GLU A 10 -9.80 -17.89 -12.76
N ILE A 11 -8.79 -17.41 -13.50
CA ILE A 11 -8.45 -17.94 -14.82
C ILE A 11 -8.02 -19.41 -14.82
N ASP A 12 -7.52 -19.89 -13.68
CA ASP A 12 -7.19 -21.28 -13.42
C ASP A 12 -8.42 -22.21 -13.50
N LYS A 13 -9.62 -21.68 -13.19
CA LYS A 13 -10.89 -22.41 -13.31
C LYS A 13 -11.49 -22.40 -14.72
N LYS A 14 -10.86 -21.70 -15.68
CA LYS A 14 -11.32 -21.62 -17.08
C LYS A 14 -10.65 -22.67 -17.97
N PRO A 15 -11.29 -23.12 -19.08
CA PRO A 15 -10.70 -24.06 -20.03
C PRO A 15 -9.34 -23.58 -20.55
N GLN A 16 -8.35 -24.47 -20.62
CA GLN A 16 -6.97 -24.12 -21.01
C GLN A 16 -6.88 -23.39 -22.37
N THR A 17 -7.75 -23.77 -23.31
CA THR A 17 -7.86 -23.14 -24.64
C THR A 17 -8.25 -21.65 -24.55
N ALA A 18 -9.11 -21.28 -23.61
CA ALA A 18 -9.57 -19.90 -23.41
C ALA A 18 -8.61 -19.05 -22.56
N GLN A 19 -7.85 -19.68 -21.65
CA GLN A 19 -6.99 -18.95 -20.71
C GLN A 19 -5.98 -18.03 -21.41
N LYS A 20 -5.33 -18.50 -22.48
CA LYS A 20 -4.33 -17.68 -23.21
C LYS A 20 -4.97 -16.44 -23.84
N GLN A 21 -6.18 -16.58 -24.39
CA GLN A 21 -6.90 -15.47 -25.00
C GLN A 21 -7.37 -14.45 -23.95
N ILE A 22 -7.88 -14.94 -22.82
CA ILE A 22 -8.30 -14.09 -21.68
C ILE A 22 -7.10 -13.31 -21.13
N ARG A 23 -5.95 -13.96 -20.88
CA ARG A 23 -4.72 -13.27 -20.41
C ARG A 23 -4.32 -12.14 -21.36
N LYS A 24 -4.31 -12.40 -22.68
CA LYS A 24 -3.96 -11.37 -23.68
C LYS A 24 -4.94 -10.20 -23.66
N ARG A 25 -6.26 -10.46 -23.61
CA ARG A 25 -7.29 -9.42 -23.55
C ARG A 25 -7.16 -8.56 -22.29
N ILE A 26 -6.96 -9.18 -21.13
CA ILE A 26 -6.77 -8.46 -19.86
C ILE A 26 -5.48 -7.64 -19.91
N HIS A 27 -4.40 -8.19 -20.45
CA HIS A 27 -3.15 -7.44 -20.58
C HIS A 27 -3.31 -6.19 -21.46
N ILE A 28 -3.95 -6.33 -22.63
CA ILE A 28 -4.27 -5.21 -23.52
C ILE A 28 -5.15 -4.17 -22.82
N LEU A 29 -6.20 -4.61 -22.12
CA LEU A 29 -7.08 -3.74 -21.35
C LEU A 29 -6.30 -2.93 -20.30
N PHE A 30 -5.43 -3.60 -19.51
CA PHE A 30 -4.60 -2.92 -18.52
C PHE A 30 -3.59 -1.96 -19.14
N SER A 31 -3.05 -2.26 -20.32
CA SER A 31 -2.18 -1.31 -21.04
C SER A 31 -2.94 -0.03 -21.40
N PHE A 32 -4.18 -0.14 -21.89
CA PHE A 32 -5.04 1.03 -22.14
C PHE A 32 -5.37 1.79 -20.86
N ILE A 33 -5.73 1.08 -19.78
CA ILE A 33 -5.99 1.71 -18.47
C ILE A 33 -4.75 2.45 -17.98
N LEU A 34 -3.56 1.86 -18.09
CA LEU A 34 -2.31 2.49 -17.67
C LEU A 34 -2.05 3.79 -18.43
N VAL A 35 -2.21 3.79 -19.76
CA VAL A 35 -2.07 5.01 -20.58
C VAL A 35 -3.09 6.06 -20.16
N ALA A 36 -4.35 5.67 -19.96
CA ALA A 36 -5.40 6.59 -19.52
C ALA A 36 -5.08 7.21 -18.15
N VAL A 37 -4.57 6.42 -17.20
CA VAL A 37 -4.14 6.92 -15.89
C VAL A 37 -2.95 7.87 -16.02
N ILE A 38 -1.96 7.57 -16.86
CA ILE A 38 -0.82 8.48 -17.09
C ILE A 38 -1.30 9.84 -17.62
N ILE A 39 -2.18 9.83 -18.64
CA ILE A 39 -2.75 11.06 -19.21
C ILE A 39 -3.57 11.81 -18.15
N LEU A 40 -4.36 11.11 -17.35
CA LEU A 40 -5.13 11.72 -16.27
C LEU A 40 -4.22 12.42 -15.26
N PHE A 41 -3.14 11.77 -14.81
CA PHE A 41 -2.18 12.38 -13.89
C PHE A 41 -1.46 13.58 -14.53
N ASP A 42 -1.06 13.49 -15.80
CA ASP A 42 -0.43 14.60 -16.52
C ASP A 42 -1.34 15.85 -16.60
N ILE A 43 -2.64 15.64 -16.86
CA ILE A 43 -3.61 16.74 -16.94
C ILE A 43 -3.90 17.35 -15.55
N LEU A 44 -4.01 16.50 -14.51
CA LEU A 44 -4.31 16.94 -13.14
C LEU A 44 -3.11 17.63 -12.47
N PHE A 45 -1.89 17.18 -12.77
CA PHE A 45 -0.66 17.55 -12.09
C PHE A 45 0.34 18.14 -13.09
N LYS A 46 0.04 19.34 -13.62
CA LYS A 46 0.81 19.97 -14.71
C LYS A 46 2.23 20.42 -14.32
N ASP A 47 2.46 20.73 -13.05
CA ASP A 47 3.70 21.35 -12.56
C ASP A 47 4.58 20.40 -11.73
N VAL A 48 4.17 19.13 -11.62
CA VAL A 48 4.86 18.10 -10.84
C VAL A 48 5.05 16.86 -11.69
N SER A 49 6.20 16.22 -11.55
CA SER A 49 6.50 15.01 -12.29
C SER A 49 5.51 13.89 -11.94
N VAL A 50 4.86 13.32 -12.95
CA VAL A 50 3.95 12.17 -12.82
C VAL A 50 4.59 11.01 -12.02
N ILE A 51 5.89 10.81 -12.20
CA ILE A 51 6.66 9.77 -11.49
C ILE A 51 6.67 10.04 -9.98
N TRP A 52 6.83 11.31 -9.57
CA TRP A 52 6.83 11.70 -8.16
C TRP A 52 5.47 11.46 -7.50
N GLU A 53 4.37 11.81 -8.17
CA GLU A 53 3.01 11.55 -7.65
C GLU A 53 2.71 10.05 -7.55
N LEU A 54 3.15 9.26 -8.54
CA LEU A 54 3.05 7.81 -8.49
C LEU A 54 3.78 7.22 -7.27
N PHE A 55 5.03 7.64 -7.05
CA PHE A 55 5.80 7.17 -5.90
C PHE A 55 5.23 7.66 -4.57
N LYS A 56 4.67 8.87 -4.51
CA LYS A 56 4.00 9.40 -3.33
C LYS A 56 2.78 8.54 -2.99
N ALA A 57 1.91 8.27 -3.97
CA ALA A 57 0.75 7.39 -3.78
C ALA A 57 1.18 5.99 -3.32
N ALA A 58 2.20 5.41 -3.95
CA ALA A 58 2.78 4.13 -3.56
C ALA A 58 3.34 4.14 -2.13
N GLY A 59 3.95 5.25 -1.69
CA GLY A 59 4.44 5.43 -0.33
C GLY A 59 3.33 5.33 0.72
N TYR A 60 2.17 5.94 0.45
CA TYR A 60 1.03 5.88 1.36
C TYR A 60 0.38 4.49 1.41
N THR A 61 0.31 3.76 0.29
CA THR A 61 -0.33 2.43 0.24
C THR A 61 0.58 1.30 0.67
N TYR A 62 1.87 1.36 0.32
CA TYR A 62 2.85 0.32 0.66
C TYR A 62 3.41 0.49 2.07
N GLY A 63 3.29 1.66 2.69
CA GLY A 63 3.73 1.90 4.06
C GLY A 63 3.10 0.92 5.07
N PRO A 64 1.77 0.81 5.15
CA PRO A 64 1.12 -0.14 6.06
C PRO A 64 1.47 -1.59 5.75
N LEU A 65 1.58 -1.96 4.47
CA LEU A 65 1.98 -3.32 4.07
C LEU A 65 3.41 -3.63 4.52
N LEU A 66 4.33 -2.67 4.40
CA LEU A 66 5.70 -2.80 4.89
C LEU A 66 5.71 -3.01 6.41
N GLY A 67 4.92 -2.24 7.17
CA GLY A 67 4.80 -2.40 8.62
C GLY A 67 4.21 -3.74 9.05
N LEU A 68 3.17 -4.21 8.36
CA LEU A 68 2.58 -5.54 8.55
C LEU A 68 3.60 -6.65 8.28
N PHE A 69 4.31 -6.55 7.16
CA PHE A 69 5.30 -7.54 6.74
C PHE A 69 6.49 -7.58 7.70
N ALA A 70 7.02 -6.42 8.09
CA ALA A 70 8.07 -6.31 9.08
C ALA A 70 7.63 -6.89 10.43
N PHE A 71 6.39 -6.63 10.88
CA PHE A 71 5.87 -7.19 12.12
C PHE A 71 5.82 -8.72 12.08
N GLY A 72 5.33 -9.30 10.97
CA GLY A 72 5.27 -10.75 10.79
C GLY A 72 6.66 -11.42 10.71
N LEU A 73 7.65 -10.73 10.16
CA LEU A 73 9.03 -11.24 10.07
C LEU A 73 9.79 -11.14 11.40
N PHE A 74 9.70 -10.02 12.10
CA PHE A 74 10.49 -9.76 13.31
C PHE A 74 9.81 -10.19 14.61
N THR A 75 8.52 -10.54 14.58
CA THR A 75 7.74 -10.82 15.79
C THR A 75 6.93 -12.10 15.68
N LYS A 76 6.81 -12.83 16.80
CA LYS A 76 6.00 -14.07 16.90
C LYS A 76 4.60 -13.84 17.48
N PHE A 77 4.23 -12.58 17.73
CA PHE A 77 2.94 -12.26 18.35
C PHE A 77 1.79 -12.42 17.37
N GLN A 78 0.68 -12.98 17.86
CA GLN A 78 -0.57 -13.00 17.09
C GLN A 78 -1.28 -11.66 17.20
N ILE A 79 -1.65 -11.12 16.04
CA ILE A 79 -2.42 -9.90 15.90
C ILE A 79 -3.91 -10.26 15.91
N LYS A 80 -4.76 -9.35 16.39
CA LYS A 80 -6.21 -9.45 16.15
C LYS A 80 -6.53 -8.93 14.76
N ASP A 81 -6.88 -9.80 13.82
CA ASP A 81 -7.16 -9.46 12.42
C ASP A 81 -8.20 -8.31 12.28
N LYS A 82 -9.16 -8.26 13.20
CA LYS A 82 -10.20 -7.21 13.24
C LYS A 82 -9.69 -5.79 13.48
N PHE A 83 -8.45 -5.58 13.89
CA PHE A 83 -7.90 -4.24 14.12
C PHE A 83 -6.87 -3.81 13.06
N VAL A 84 -6.44 -4.74 12.19
CA VAL A 84 -5.44 -4.48 11.17
C VAL A 84 -5.93 -3.45 10.15
N TRP A 85 -7.18 -3.58 9.69
CA TRP A 85 -7.75 -2.65 8.71
C TRP A 85 -7.88 -1.22 9.27
N ILE A 86 -8.16 -1.09 10.58
CA ILE A 86 -8.23 0.21 11.25
C ILE A 86 -6.86 0.87 11.22
N LEU A 87 -5.81 0.14 11.62
CA LEU A 87 -4.45 0.66 11.58
C LEU A 87 -3.97 0.98 10.17
N ALA A 88 -4.34 0.16 9.18
CA ALA A 88 -3.96 0.39 7.79
C ALA A 88 -4.55 1.68 7.20
N ILE A 89 -5.63 2.22 7.79
CA ILE A 89 -6.21 3.53 7.43
C ILE A 89 -5.62 4.64 8.31
N ILE A 90 -5.47 4.38 9.61
CA ILE A 90 -4.95 5.38 10.57
C ILE A 90 -3.49 5.71 10.27
N ALA A 91 -2.64 4.73 9.94
CA ALA A 91 -1.21 4.97 9.74
C ALA A 91 -0.93 5.94 8.57
N PRO A 92 -1.54 5.79 7.36
CA PRO A 92 -1.45 6.79 6.31
C PRO A 92 -2.01 8.15 6.71
N LEU A 93 -3.12 8.20 7.46
CA LEU A 93 -3.74 9.44 7.90
C LEU A 93 -2.83 10.22 8.86
N VAL A 94 -2.27 9.52 9.86
CA VAL A 94 -1.32 10.11 10.81
C VAL A 94 -0.03 10.51 10.10
N SER A 95 0.47 9.69 9.19
CA SER A 95 1.63 10.04 8.35
C SER A 95 1.37 11.30 7.51
N TYR A 96 0.18 11.45 6.93
CA TYR A 96 -0.19 12.64 6.16
C TYR A 96 -0.17 13.89 7.04
N VAL A 97 -0.74 13.82 8.25
CA VAL A 97 -0.68 14.91 9.23
C VAL A 97 0.78 15.24 9.60
N ILE A 98 1.61 14.23 9.89
CA ILE A 98 3.03 14.45 10.21
C ILE A 98 3.76 15.14 9.05
N ASN A 99 3.45 14.76 7.81
CA ASN A 99 4.03 15.39 6.62
C ASN A 99 3.62 16.87 6.48
N ASP A 100 2.37 17.22 6.79
CA ASP A 100 1.88 18.60 6.73
C ASP A 100 2.56 19.49 7.78
N TYR A 101 2.77 18.97 9.00
CA TYR A 101 3.47 19.68 10.07
C TYR A 101 5.01 19.56 9.98
N SER A 102 5.56 18.82 9.01
CA SER A 102 7.00 18.53 8.97
C SER A 102 7.84 19.78 8.72
N GLU A 103 7.35 20.69 7.88
CA GLU A 103 8.06 21.94 7.57
C GLU A 103 8.23 22.83 8.80
N VAL A 104 7.26 22.80 9.73
CA VAL A 104 7.30 23.56 10.99
C VAL A 104 8.10 22.83 12.06
N MET A 105 7.93 21.51 12.19
CA MET A 105 8.52 20.70 13.26
C MET A 105 10.00 20.35 13.01
N PHE A 106 10.43 20.26 11.75
CA PHE A 106 11.79 19.86 11.36
C PHE A 106 12.56 20.97 10.64
N SER A 107 12.30 22.24 10.99
CA SER A 107 13.06 23.40 10.48
C SER A 107 13.12 23.50 8.95
N GLY A 108 11.99 23.29 8.27
CA GLY A 108 11.87 23.38 6.81
C GLY A 108 12.07 22.06 6.05
N TYR A 109 12.19 20.93 6.75
CA TYR A 109 12.33 19.62 6.13
C TYR A 109 11.01 19.12 5.50
N LYS A 110 11.05 18.82 4.21
CA LYS A 110 9.92 18.25 3.45
C LYS A 110 10.04 16.73 3.41
N ILE A 111 9.10 16.03 4.04
CA ILE A 111 9.06 14.56 4.01
C ILE A 111 8.60 14.12 2.60
N GLY A 112 9.52 13.52 1.86
CA GLY A 112 9.27 12.96 0.53
C GLY A 112 8.86 11.49 0.61
N PHE A 113 9.67 10.61 0.01
CA PHE A 113 9.43 9.15 0.01
C PHE A 113 9.57 8.49 1.37
N GLU A 114 10.16 9.18 2.33
CA GLU A 114 10.31 8.71 3.72
C GLU A 114 8.97 8.46 4.41
N ILE A 115 7.90 9.07 3.88
CA ILE A 115 6.53 8.79 4.29
C ILE A 115 6.22 7.29 4.28
N LEU A 116 6.82 6.53 3.36
CA LEU A 116 6.71 5.08 3.28
C LEU A 116 7.22 4.41 4.57
N ILE A 117 8.41 4.82 5.02
CA ILE A 117 9.07 4.25 6.20
C ILE A 117 8.34 4.70 7.46
N ILE A 118 7.96 5.98 7.54
CA ILE A 118 7.21 6.54 8.68
C ILE A 118 5.89 5.80 8.85
N ASN A 119 5.13 5.62 7.77
CA ASN A 119 3.87 4.91 7.77
C ASN A 119 4.04 3.43 8.15
N GLY A 120 5.10 2.77 7.65
CA GLY A 120 5.47 1.42 8.05
C GLY A 120 5.79 1.29 9.54
N ILE A 121 6.53 2.24 10.11
CA ILE A 121 6.85 2.27 11.54
C ILE A 121 5.58 2.50 12.36
N LEU A 122 4.72 3.45 11.97
CA LEU A 122 3.44 3.70 12.66
C LEU A 122 2.56 2.44 12.66
N MET A 123 2.48 1.75 11.52
CA MET A 123 1.75 0.49 11.42
C MET A 123 2.36 -0.59 12.33
N PHE A 124 3.68 -0.74 12.32
CA PHE A 124 4.39 -1.70 13.18
C PHE A 124 4.16 -1.43 14.67
N ILE A 125 4.28 -0.17 15.10
CA ILE A 125 4.04 0.25 16.49
C ILE A 125 2.57 0.02 16.86
N GLY A 126 1.63 0.39 15.98
CA GLY A 126 0.20 0.15 16.20
C GLY A 126 -0.11 -1.34 16.41
N LEU A 127 0.49 -2.21 15.61
CA LEU A 127 0.37 -3.66 15.75
C LEU A 127 1.00 -4.17 17.05
N LEU A 128 2.14 -3.61 17.46
CA LEU A 128 2.83 -3.96 18.69
C LEU A 128 2.02 -3.58 19.94
N LEU A 129 1.37 -2.42 19.93
CA LEU A 129 0.48 -1.97 21.01
C LEU A 129 -0.79 -2.82 21.11
N MET A 130 -1.33 -3.27 19.97
CA MET A 130 -2.54 -4.10 19.90
C MET A 130 -2.28 -5.60 19.92
N ARG A 131 -1.04 -6.02 20.19
CA ARG A 131 -0.70 -7.44 20.30
C ARG A 131 -1.59 -8.11 21.35
N ARG A 132 -2.05 -9.33 21.05
CA ARG A 132 -2.74 -10.13 22.06
C ARG A 132 -1.72 -10.51 23.13
N LYS A 133 -1.96 -10.14 24.40
CA LYS A 133 -1.23 -10.73 25.52
C LYS A 133 -1.58 -12.22 25.48
N VAL A 134 -0.60 -13.06 25.15
CA VAL A 134 -0.71 -14.50 25.38
C VAL A 134 -0.75 -14.63 26.90
N ASN A 135 -1.91 -14.99 27.45
CA ASN A 135 -2.02 -15.37 28.84
C ASN A 135 -1.26 -16.69 28.97
N THR A 136 0.03 -16.60 29.28
CA THR A 136 0.78 -17.74 29.81
C THR A 136 0.36 -17.90 31.26
N ASP A 137 -0.76 -18.58 31.45
CA ASP A 137 -1.13 -19.17 32.74
C ASP A 137 -0.33 -20.47 32.86
N TRP A 138 0.78 -20.41 33.59
CA TRP A 138 1.50 -21.58 34.12
C TRP A 138 1.19 -21.70 35.62
#